data_AF-A0A087SF65-F1
#
_entry.id   AF-A0A087SF65-F1
#
_cell.length_a   1.000
_cell.length_b   1.000
_cell.length_c   1.000
_cell.angle_alpha   90.00
_cell.angle_beta   90.00
_cell.angle_gamma   90.00
#
_symmetry.space_group_name_H-M   'P 1'
#
loop_
_entity.id
_entity.type
_entity.pdbx_description
1 polymer ?
#
loop_
_entity_poly.entity_id
_entity_poly.type
_entity_poly.pdbx_seq_one_letter_code
_entity_poly.pdbx_strand_id
1 'polypeptide(L)'
;MTVVLRNGSSFRASTVLNRHTPWKLQVDTTSHPFWTGEETGISVEGARMARIMERYGDLLKTPAEKAAAAKKAAEEEASVAASA
;
A
#
# COMPACT_ATOMS: atom_id res chain seq x y z
N MET A 1 -13.86 -11.74 -28.94
CA MET A 1 -13.81 -10.50 -28.14
C MET A 1 -12.37 -10.05 -27.99
N THR A 2 -12.10 -8.75 -27.96
CA THR A 2 -10.74 -8.21 -27.71
C THR A 2 -10.54 -8.02 -26.21
N VAL A 3 -9.49 -8.62 -25.66
CA VAL A 3 -9.06 -8.45 -24.28
C VAL A 3 -7.82 -7.58 -24.27
N VAL A 4 -7.81 -6.56 -23.42
CA VAL A 4 -6.71 -5.60 -23.25
C VAL A 4 -6.11 -5.83 -21.87
N LEU A 5 -4.80 -6.06 -21.84
CA LEU A 5 -4.00 -6.24 -20.64
C LEU A 5 -3.59 -4.88 -20.05
N ARG A 6 -3.13 -4.90 -18.79
CA ARG A 6 -2.69 -3.71 -18.04
C ARG A 6 -1.49 -3.02 -18.70
N ASN A 7 -0.58 -3.80 -19.29
CA ASN A 7 0.56 -3.28 -20.05
C ASN A 7 0.18 -2.68 -21.43
N GLY A 8 -1.10 -2.66 -21.80
CA GLY A 8 -1.60 -2.14 -23.07
C GLY A 8 -1.56 -3.14 -24.23
N SER A 9 -0.99 -4.33 -24.03
CA SER A 9 -1.07 -5.40 -25.02
C SER A 9 -2.50 -5.93 -25.13
N SER A 10 -2.86 -6.52 -26.28
CA SER A 10 -4.21 -7.05 -26.49
C SER A 10 -4.20 -8.34 -27.29
N PHE A 11 -5.17 -9.21 -27.01
CA PHE A 11 -5.38 -10.45 -27.73
C PHE A 11 -6.87 -10.71 -27.98
N ARG A 12 -7.16 -11.56 -28.97
CA ARG A 12 -8.52 -11.99 -29.28
C ARG A 12 -8.80 -13.32 -28.62
N ALA A 13 -9.85 -13.38 -27.82
CA ALA A 13 -10.34 -14.59 -27.20
C ALA A 13 -11.76 -14.93 -27.68
N SER A 14 -12.03 -16.22 -27.86
CA SER A 14 -13.41 -16.73 -27.92
C SER A 14 -13.96 -16.72 -26.51
N THR A 15 -15.14 -16.15 -26.33
CA THR A 15 -15.75 -16.00 -25.00
C THR A 15 -17.27 -16.05 -25.10
N VAL A 16 -17.90 -16.54 -24.05
CA VAL A 16 -19.36 -16.53 -23.86
C VAL A 16 -19.90 -15.16 -23.46
N LEU A 17 -19.01 -14.21 -23.22
CA LEU A 17 -19.36 -12.88 -22.72
C LEU A 17 -19.94 -12.05 -23.86
N ASN A 18 -21.24 -11.75 -23.77
CA ASN A 18 -21.97 -10.98 -24.78
C ASN A 18 -21.67 -9.48 -24.63
N ARG A 19 -20.47 -9.07 -25.04
CA ARG A 19 -20.03 -7.68 -24.95
C ARG A 19 -19.20 -7.27 -26.16
N HIS A 20 -19.53 -6.11 -26.73
CA HIS A 20 -18.88 -5.58 -27.94
C HIS A 20 -17.68 -4.67 -27.66
N THR A 21 -17.56 -4.13 -26.44
CA THR A 21 -16.42 -3.28 -26.04
C THR A 21 -15.21 -4.12 -25.61
N PRO A 22 -13.97 -3.69 -25.88
CA PRO A 22 -12.78 -4.37 -25.38
C PRO A 22 -12.81 -4.54 -23.86
N TRP A 23 -12.49 -5.75 -23.38
CA TRP A 23 -12.41 -6.01 -21.94
C TRP A 23 -11.03 -5.64 -21.43
N LYS A 24 -10.93 -4.67 -20.51
CA LYS A 24 -9.70 -4.36 -19.78
C LYS A 24 -9.59 -5.21 -18.52
N LEU A 25 -8.59 -6.09 -18.45
CA LEU A 25 -8.34 -6.90 -17.26
C LEU A 25 -7.64 -6.04 -16.19
N GLN A 26 -8.16 -6.08 -14.96
CA GLN A 26 -7.50 -5.48 -13.80
C GLN A 26 -6.42 -6.39 -13.22
N VAL A 27 -6.61 -7.70 -13.36
CA VAL A 27 -5.67 -8.73 -12.91
C VAL A 27 -5.33 -9.58 -14.13
N ASP A 28 -4.05 -9.58 -14.50
CA ASP A 28 -3.52 -10.38 -15.60
C ASP A 28 -2.13 -10.94 -15.28
N THR A 29 -1.56 -11.68 -16.22
CA THR A 29 -0.21 -12.26 -16.12
C THR A 29 0.90 -11.22 -16.16
N THR A 30 0.61 -9.93 -16.23
CA THR A 30 1.59 -8.85 -16.14
C THR A 30 1.49 -8.10 -14.82
N SER A 31 0.44 -8.33 -14.04
CA SER A 31 0.14 -7.63 -12.78
C SER A 31 0.26 -8.52 -11.53
N HIS A 32 0.92 -9.68 -11.60
CA HIS A 32 0.93 -10.60 -10.47
C HIS A 32 1.83 -10.08 -9.34
N PRO A 33 1.31 -10.03 -8.09
CA PRO A 33 2.04 -9.47 -6.95
C PRO A 33 3.41 -10.10 -6.67
N PHE A 34 3.63 -11.35 -7.08
CA PHE A 34 4.86 -12.08 -6.80
C PHE A 34 6.08 -11.46 -7.47
N TRP A 35 5.93 -10.87 -8.66
CA TRP A 35 7.04 -10.28 -9.41
C TRP A 35 6.90 -8.78 -9.66
N THR A 36 5.69 -8.22 -9.63
CA THR A 36 5.51 -6.77 -9.76
C THR A 36 5.76 -6.04 -8.45
N GLY A 37 5.74 -6.76 -7.31
CA GLY A 37 5.76 -6.13 -5.99
C GLY A 37 4.54 -5.24 -5.73
N GLU A 38 3.54 -5.27 -6.61
CA GLU A 38 2.34 -4.49 -6.44
C GLU A 38 1.45 -5.16 -5.38
N GLU A 39 1.22 -4.44 -4.29
CA GLU A 39 0.25 -4.80 -3.26
C GLU A 39 -1.20 -4.69 -3.73
N THR A 40 -1.47 -4.45 -5.02
CA THR A 40 -2.82 -4.36 -5.56
C THR A 40 -3.54 -5.70 -5.39
N GLY A 41 -4.29 -5.83 -4.29
CA GLY A 41 -4.98 -7.05 -3.88
C GLY A 41 -4.51 -7.63 -2.53
N ILE A 42 -3.40 -7.15 -1.98
CA ILE A 42 -2.92 -7.52 -0.62
C ILE A 42 -3.63 -6.60 0.38
N SER A 43 -4.78 -7.10 0.83
CA SER A 43 -5.66 -6.67 1.93
C SER A 43 -5.63 -5.19 2.40
N VAL A 44 -6.82 -4.58 2.36
CA VAL A 44 -7.20 -3.32 3.04
C VAL A 44 -6.99 -3.36 4.58
N GLU A 45 -6.57 -4.52 5.09
CA GLU A 45 -6.28 -4.83 6.49
C GLU A 45 -5.02 -4.10 6.97
N GLY A 46 -3.99 -3.96 6.11
CA GLY A 46 -2.80 -3.16 6.42
C GLY A 46 -3.14 -1.70 6.69
N ALA A 47 -4.00 -1.10 5.86
CA ALA A 47 -4.47 0.28 6.04
C ALA A 47 -5.34 0.45 7.30
N ARG A 48 -6.14 -0.56 7.66
CA ARG A 48 -6.96 -0.54 8.88
C ARG A 48 -6.10 -0.68 10.14
N MET A 49 -5.10 -1.55 10.12
CA MET A 49 -4.14 -1.70 11.20
C MET A 49 -3.27 -0.46 11.36
N ALA A 50 -2.82 0.14 10.26
CA ALA A 50 -2.09 1.41 10.28
C ALA A 50 -2.92 2.53 10.95
N ARG A 51 -4.21 2.67 10.61
CA ARG A 51 -5.11 3.65 11.26
C ARG A 51 -5.35 3.37 12.74
N ILE A 52 -5.38 2.10 13.15
CA ILE A 52 -5.54 1.73 14.56
C ILE A 52 -4.25 2.02 15.33
N MET A 53 -3.08 1.71 14.77
CA MET A 53 -1.79 2.04 15.36
C MET A 53 -1.56 3.56 15.44
N GLU A 54 -2.01 4.32 14.45
CA GLU A 54 -1.97 5.78 14.46
C GLU A 54 -2.82 6.37 15.60
N ARG A 55 -4.03 5.83 15.83
CA ARG A 55 -4.96 6.36 16.83
C ARG A 55 -4.71 5.84 18.25
N TYR A 56 -4.24 4.61 18.40
CA TYR A 56 -4.14 3.92 19.68
C TYR A 56 -2.72 3.48 20.04
N GLY A 57 -1.74 3.69 19.16
CA GLY A 57 -0.34 3.32 19.40
C GLY A 57 0.25 3.98 20.64
N ASP A 58 -0.18 5.19 20.99
CA ASP A 58 0.29 5.88 22.19
C ASP A 58 -0.33 5.36 23.50
N LEU A 59 -1.43 4.62 23.43
CA LEU A 59 -2.04 3.97 24.59
C LEU A 59 -1.38 2.63 24.92
N LEU A 60 -0.77 1.98 23.92
CA LEU A 60 -0.08 0.70 24.07
C LEU A 60 1.39 0.84 24.49
N LYS A 61 1.98 2.03 24.34
CA LYS A 61 3.36 2.30 24.77
C LYS A 61 3.48 2.30 26.29
N THR A 62 4.46 1.56 26.80
CA THR A 62 4.80 1.56 28.22
C THR A 62 5.39 2.93 28.64
N PRO A 63 5.34 3.29 29.94
CA PRO A 63 5.91 4.56 30.42
C PRO A 63 7.39 4.72 30.07
N ALA A 64 8.15 3.61 30.04
CA ALA A 64 9.55 3.59 29.66
C ALA A 64 9.78 3.98 28.18
N GLU A 65 8.92 3.51 27.28
CA GLU A 65 8.99 3.84 25.86
C GLU A 65 8.56 5.29 25.58
N LYS A 66 7.60 5.81 26.35
CA LYS A 66 7.22 7.24 26.30
C LYS A 66 8.36 8.15 26.74
N ALA A 67 9.06 7.78 27.82
CA ALA A 67 10.22 8.52 28.30
C ALA A 67 11.39 8.48 27.31
N ALA A 68 11.63 7.34 26.66
CA ALA A 68 12.66 7.20 25.62
C ALA A 68 12.34 8.01 24.35
N ALA A 69 11.07 8.04 23.94
CA ALA A 69 10.61 8.84 22.80
C ALA A 69 10.70 10.35 23.08
N ALA A 70 10.31 10.79 24.28
CA ALA A 70 10.44 12.19 24.70
C ALA A 70 11.91 12.64 24.77
N LYS A 71 12.81 11.76 25.24
CA LYS A 71 14.24 12.04 25.28
C LYS A 71 14.85 12.17 23.88
N LYS A 72 14.43 11.32 22.94
CA LYS A 72 14.85 11.42 21.53
C LYS A 72 14.33 12.68 20.85
N ALA A 73 13.05 13.02 21.04
CA ALA A 73 12.47 14.25 20.47
C ALA A 73 13.18 15.52 20.98
N ALA A 74 13.51 15.56 22.28
CA ALA A 74 14.24 16.68 22.87
C ALA A 74 15.69 16.79 22.34
N GLU A 75 16.35 15.67 22.07
CA GLU A 75 17.71 15.63 21.52
C GLU A 75 17.72 16.04 20.03
N GLU A 76 16.67 15.70 19.30
CA GLU A 76 16.48 16.08 17.90
C GLU A 76 16.17 17.58 17.75
N GLU A 77 15.28 18.14 18.58
CA GLU A 77 15.01 19.59 18.64
C GLU A 77 16.24 20.39 19.06
N ALA A 78 17.04 19.89 20.02
CA ALA A 78 18.29 20.54 20.41
C ALA A 78 19.34 20.53 19.28
N SER A 79 19.39 19.46 18.46
CA SER A 79 20.30 19.38 17.32
C SER A 79 19.91 20.31 16.17
N VAL A 80 18.60 20.52 15.96
CA VAL A 80 18.07 21.45 14.94
C VAL A 80 18.27 22.89 15.39
N ALA A 81 18.05 23.21 16.67
CA ALA A 81 18.31 24.54 17.22
C ALA A 81 19.80 24.92 17.26
N ALA A 82 20.70 23.93 17.35
CA ALA A 82 22.16 24.15 17.29
C ALA A 82 22.70 24.31 15.85
N SER A 83 21.88 24.02 14.84
CA SER A 83 22.25 24.07 13.42
C SER A 83 21.62 25.24 12.65
N ALA A 84 20.89 26.12 13.34
CA ALA A 84 20.27 27.35 12.81
C ALA A 84 21.02 28.60 13.31
#